data_AF-A0A9D4C575-F1
#
_entry.id   AF-A0A9D4C575-F1
#
_cell.length_a   1.000
_cell.length_b   1.000
_cell.length_c   1.000
_cell.angle_alpha   90.00
_cell.angle_beta   90.00
_cell.angle_gamma   90.00
#
_symmetry.space_group_name_H-M   'P 1'
#
loop_
_entity.id
_entity.type
_entity.pdbx_description
1 polymer ?
#
loop_
_entity_poly.entity_id
_entity_poly.type
_entity_poly.pdbx_seq_one_letter_code
_entity_poly.pdbx_strand_id
1 'polypeptide(L)'
;MVLHYHCPQPQVRHLQHKKLMVLHNHCPRAQVRHLHHEQLILLHYHCPQAQVRHLYHEQLMLLHYHCPRAQVGHLHHEQLMVLYYHCPQERVRHLHHEQIMVLHYHWPQAQVRHLHHEQLWFYITTAHEHKFDTCITSN
;
A
#
# COMPACT_ATOMS: atom_id res chain seq x y z
N MET A 1 -8.79 1.19 -16.71
CA MET A 1 -8.71 2.22 -15.65
C MET A 1 -10.06 2.25 -14.94
N VAL A 2 -10.06 2.34 -13.60
CA VAL A 2 -11.26 2.46 -12.76
C VAL A 2 -11.13 3.74 -11.93
N LEU A 3 -12.17 4.58 -11.93
CA LEU A 3 -12.19 5.85 -11.22
C LEU A 3 -13.41 5.93 -10.32
N HIS A 4 -13.19 6.26 -9.04
CA HIS A 4 -14.24 6.59 -8.10
C HIS A 4 -13.97 7.97 -7.50
N TYR A 5 -14.91 8.89 -7.70
CA TYR A 5 -14.86 10.26 -7.21
C TYR A 5 -16.06 10.52 -6.32
N HIS A 6 -15.86 11.05 -5.11
CA HIS A 6 -16.91 11.24 -4.12
C HIS A 6 -17.77 9.99 -3.84
N CYS A 7 -17.16 8.81 -3.98
CA CYS A 7 -17.83 7.56 -3.67
C CYS A 7 -17.63 7.26 -2.17
N PRO A 8 -18.69 7.06 -1.38
CA PRO A 8 -18.56 6.86 0.07
C PRO A 8 -17.68 5.65 0.42
N GLN A 9 -17.87 4.55 -0.31
CA GLN A 9 -17.25 3.26 -0.03
C GLN A 9 -16.97 2.45 -1.31
N PRO A 10 -16.12 2.93 -2.24
CA PRO A 10 -15.81 2.18 -3.44
C PRO A 10 -15.14 0.84 -3.12
N GLN A 11 -15.52 -0.16 -3.91
CA GLN A 11 -14.97 -1.50 -3.83
C GLN A 11 -14.58 -1.99 -5.21
N VAL A 12 -13.32 -2.40 -5.35
CA VAL A 12 -12.83 -3.07 -6.55
C VAL A 12 -12.50 -4.51 -6.20
N ARG A 13 -13.10 -5.44 -6.94
CA ARG A 13 -12.96 -6.89 -6.72
C ARG A 13 -12.87 -7.63 -8.05
N HIS A 14 -12.16 -8.76 -8.05
CA HIS A 14 -12.20 -9.77 -9.12
C HIS A 14 -11.99 -9.19 -10.53
N LEU A 15 -10.93 -8.40 -10.71
CA LEU A 15 -10.48 -8.00 -12.04
C LEU A 15 -9.24 -8.80 -12.41
N GLN A 16 -9.20 -9.24 -13.66
CA GLN A 16 -8.06 -9.85 -14.31
C GLN A 16 -7.82 -9.14 -15.64
N HIS A 17 -6.73 -8.41 -15.74
CA HIS A 17 -6.26 -7.75 -16.96
C HIS A 17 -4.73 -7.74 -16.94
N LYS A 18 -4.09 -7.33 -18.04
CA LYS A 18 -2.62 -7.13 -18.02
C LYS A 18 -2.21 -5.95 -17.16
N LYS A 19 -2.91 -4.81 -17.32
CA LYS A 19 -2.61 -3.56 -16.61
C LYS A 19 -3.88 -2.99 -16.03
N LEU A 20 -3.84 -2.60 -14.76
CA LEU A 20 -4.94 -1.93 -14.09
C LEU A 20 -4.46 -0.71 -13.32
N MET A 21 -5.19 0.38 -13.47
CA MET A 21 -5.07 1.59 -12.66
C MET A 21 -6.41 1.82 -11.97
N VAL A 22 -6.38 1.96 -10.65
CA VAL A 22 -7.55 2.32 -9.83
C VAL A 22 -7.25 3.60 -9.10
N LEU A 23 -8.14 4.58 -9.22
CA LEU A 23 -8.08 5.85 -8.50
C LEU A 23 -9.33 6.03 -7.63
N HIS A 24 -9.11 6.17 -6.33
CA HIS A 24 -10.12 6.59 -5.36
C HIS A 24 -9.80 8.01 -4.90
N ASN A 25 -10.71 8.96 -5.15
CA ASN A 25 -10.54 10.35 -4.76
C ASN A 25 -11.73 10.85 -3.93
N HIS A 26 -11.44 11.53 -2.82
CA HIS A 26 -12.43 12.05 -1.86
C HIS A 26 -13.44 10.97 -1.43
N CYS A 27 -12.92 9.81 -1.05
CA CYS A 27 -13.71 8.66 -0.61
C CYS A 27 -13.45 8.41 0.89
N PRO A 28 -14.45 8.44 1.78
CA PRO A 28 -14.28 8.14 3.20
C PRO A 28 -13.55 6.81 3.47
N ARG A 29 -13.83 5.78 2.67
CA ARG A 29 -13.17 4.48 2.75
C ARG A 29 -13.05 3.83 1.39
N ALA A 30 -11.91 3.24 1.07
CA ALA A 30 -11.73 2.45 -0.16
C ALA A 30 -11.29 1.03 0.14
N GLN A 31 -11.77 0.06 -0.65
CA GLN A 31 -11.36 -1.33 -0.53
C GLN A 31 -11.01 -1.93 -1.89
N VAL A 32 -9.85 -2.57 -1.97
CA VAL A 32 -9.42 -3.33 -3.15
C VAL A 32 -9.09 -4.75 -2.73
N ARG A 33 -9.66 -5.74 -3.42
CA ARG A 33 -9.49 -7.16 -3.09
C ARG A 33 -9.35 -8.04 -4.33
N HIS A 34 -8.56 -9.12 -4.22
CA HIS A 34 -8.52 -10.22 -5.18
C HIS A 34 -8.29 -9.75 -6.62
N LEU A 35 -7.12 -9.15 -6.86
CA LEU A 35 -6.70 -8.74 -8.19
C LEU A 35 -5.51 -9.57 -8.65
N HIS A 36 -5.51 -9.90 -9.94
CA HIS A 36 -4.40 -10.60 -10.59
C HIS A 36 -4.09 -9.92 -11.94
N HIS A 37 -2.95 -9.22 -12.02
CA HIS A 37 -2.51 -8.49 -13.23
C HIS A 37 -0.98 -8.54 -13.34
N GLU A 38 -0.41 -8.21 -14.50
CA GLU A 38 1.05 -8.03 -14.61
C GLU A 38 1.46 -6.73 -13.87
N GLN A 39 0.71 -5.64 -14.12
CA GLN A 39 0.97 -4.33 -13.51
C GLN A 39 -0.28 -3.75 -12.86
N LEU A 40 -0.15 -3.36 -11.60
CA LEU A 40 -1.22 -2.70 -10.84
C LEU A 40 -0.76 -1.38 -10.22
N ILE A 41 -1.53 -0.33 -10.45
CA ILE A 41 -1.36 0.98 -9.80
C ILE A 41 -2.63 1.30 -9.00
N LEU A 42 -2.48 1.48 -7.69
CA LEU A 42 -3.57 1.92 -6.81
C LEU A 42 -3.25 3.28 -6.22
N LEU A 43 -4.15 4.24 -6.45
CA LEU A 43 -4.03 5.60 -5.96
C LEU A 43 -5.19 5.93 -5.04
N HIS A 44 -4.88 6.36 -3.82
CA HIS A 44 -5.86 6.82 -2.84
C HIS A 44 -5.57 8.26 -2.44
N TYR A 45 -6.44 9.19 -2.84
CA TYR A 45 -6.35 10.61 -2.52
C TYR A 45 -7.49 11.03 -1.60
N HIS A 46 -7.15 11.71 -0.51
CA HIS A 46 -8.11 12.16 0.51
C HIS A 46 -9.06 11.02 0.92
N CYS A 47 -8.45 9.88 1.27
CA CYS A 47 -9.15 8.68 1.65
C CYS A 47 -8.81 8.34 3.10
N PRO A 48 -9.64 8.69 4.10
CA PRO A 48 -9.36 8.45 5.51
C PRO A 48 -8.95 7.02 5.85
N GLN A 49 -9.51 6.04 5.12
CA GLN A 49 -9.22 4.62 5.31
C GLN A 49 -9.08 3.89 3.98
N ALA A 50 -7.90 3.32 3.70
CA ALA A 50 -7.69 2.44 2.55
C ALA A 50 -7.33 1.03 3.00
N GLN A 51 -7.95 0.03 2.38
CA GLN A 51 -7.65 -1.39 2.62
C GLN A 51 -7.37 -2.10 1.30
N VAL A 52 -6.19 -2.70 1.20
CA VAL A 52 -5.75 -3.47 0.04
C VAL A 52 -5.42 -4.88 0.48
N ARG A 53 -6.04 -5.89 -0.15
CA ARG A 53 -5.86 -7.31 0.23
C ARG A 53 -5.75 -8.25 -0.96
N HIS A 54 -4.95 -9.29 -0.82
CA HIS A 54 -4.87 -10.43 -1.76
C HIS A 54 -4.62 -9.97 -3.19
N LEU A 55 -3.40 -9.51 -3.44
CA LEU A 55 -2.96 -9.09 -4.77
C LEU A 55 -1.83 -10.00 -5.24
N TYR A 56 -1.90 -10.41 -6.51
CA TYR A 56 -0.88 -11.20 -7.20
C TYR A 56 -0.50 -10.47 -8.49
N HIS A 57 0.68 -9.87 -8.54
CA HIS A 57 1.12 -9.14 -9.74
C HIS A 57 2.64 -9.18 -9.89
N GLU A 58 3.19 -8.92 -11.06
CA GLU A 58 4.65 -8.76 -11.18
C GLU A 58 5.08 -7.44 -10.54
N GLN A 59 4.36 -6.36 -10.85
CA GLN A 59 4.67 -5.01 -10.38
C GLN A 59 3.45 -4.36 -9.72
N LEU A 60 3.65 -3.85 -8.50
CA LEU A 60 2.64 -3.09 -7.77
C LEU A 60 3.18 -1.75 -7.31
N MET A 61 2.42 -0.69 -7.64
CA MET A 61 2.60 0.65 -7.08
C MET A 61 1.38 1.03 -6.24
N LEU A 62 1.63 1.40 -4.99
CA LEU A 62 0.63 1.90 -4.06
C LEU A 62 0.97 3.34 -3.67
N LEU A 63 0.03 4.26 -3.91
CA LEU A 63 0.13 5.64 -3.43
C LEU A 63 -1.02 5.96 -2.50
N HIS A 64 -0.67 6.45 -1.31
CA HIS A 64 -1.61 6.92 -0.30
C HIS A 64 -1.29 8.38 0.05
N TYR A 65 -2.20 9.29 -0.32
CA TYR A 65 -2.06 10.73 -0.08
C TYR A 65 -3.19 11.22 0.82
N HIS A 66 -2.83 11.79 1.98
CA HIS A 66 -3.78 12.13 3.06
C HIS A 66 -4.70 10.96 3.41
N CYS A 67 -4.10 9.83 3.75
CA CYS A 67 -4.80 8.61 4.14
C CYS A 67 -4.44 8.22 5.59
N PRO A 68 -5.11 8.82 6.60
CA PRO A 68 -4.89 8.58 8.02
C PRO A 68 -4.64 7.14 8.45
N ARG A 69 -5.26 6.16 7.77
CA ARG A 69 -5.05 4.74 7.99
C ARG A 69 -4.98 3.99 6.68
N ALA A 70 -3.86 3.37 6.36
CA ALA A 70 -3.81 2.35 5.32
C ALA A 70 -3.41 0.97 5.89
N GLN A 71 -3.98 -0.05 5.27
CA GLN A 71 -3.73 -1.45 5.58
C GLN A 71 -3.52 -2.23 4.30
N VAL A 72 -2.37 -2.86 4.22
CA VAL A 72 -1.96 -3.68 3.08
C VAL A 72 -1.68 -5.09 3.59
N GLY A 73 -2.31 -6.09 2.98
CA GLY A 73 -2.18 -7.47 3.41
C GLY A 73 -2.13 -8.48 2.28
N HIS A 74 -1.27 -9.49 2.42
CA HIS A 74 -1.13 -10.60 1.46
C HIS A 74 -0.87 -10.12 0.04
N LEU A 75 0.39 -9.77 -0.22
CA LEU A 75 0.87 -9.37 -1.53
C LEU A 75 1.94 -10.37 -1.99
N HIS A 76 1.79 -10.91 -3.20
CA HIS A 76 2.81 -11.72 -3.89
C HIS A 76 3.20 -11.03 -5.19
N HIS A 77 4.40 -10.45 -5.23
CA HIS A 77 4.86 -9.71 -6.41
C HIS A 77 6.37 -9.79 -6.58
N GLU A 78 6.90 -9.50 -7.76
CA GLU A 78 8.36 -9.36 -7.90
C GLU A 78 8.81 -8.02 -7.32
N GLN A 79 8.10 -6.95 -7.68
CA GLN A 79 8.44 -5.58 -7.30
C GLN A 79 7.27 -4.85 -6.65
N LEU A 80 7.54 -4.25 -5.49
CA LEU A 80 6.58 -3.43 -4.77
C LEU A 80 7.17 -2.05 -4.46
N MET A 81 6.47 -1.01 -4.90
CA MET A 81 6.72 0.36 -4.46
C MET A 81 5.51 0.88 -3.68
N VAL A 82 5.75 1.38 -2.48
CA VAL A 82 4.72 1.99 -1.65
C VAL A 82 5.15 3.38 -1.21
N LEU A 83 4.31 4.37 -1.50
CA LEU A 83 4.52 5.76 -1.12
C LEU A 83 3.37 6.23 -0.23
N TYR A 84 3.74 6.72 0.95
CA TYR A 84 2.83 7.29 1.93
C TYR A 84 3.14 8.76 2.15
N TYR A 85 2.12 9.61 2.02
CA TYR A 85 2.21 11.05 2.26
C TYR A 85 1.10 11.51 3.20
N HIS A 86 1.47 12.06 4.36
CA HIS A 86 0.53 12.42 5.43
C HIS A 86 -0.41 11.28 5.82
N CYS A 87 0.20 10.12 6.03
CA CYS A 87 -0.39 8.96 6.63
C CYS A 87 0.30 8.80 8.00
N PRO A 88 -0.41 8.66 9.12
CA PRO A 88 0.20 8.47 10.44
C PRO A 88 0.12 7.03 10.96
N GLN A 89 -0.76 6.19 10.39
CA GLN A 89 -0.98 4.81 10.85
C GLN A 89 -0.98 3.83 9.68
N GLU A 90 0.12 3.11 9.55
CA GLU A 90 0.30 2.10 8.51
C GLU A 90 0.45 0.71 9.10
N ARG A 91 -0.15 -0.25 8.40
CA ARG A 91 0.10 -1.66 8.68
C ARG A 91 0.24 -2.47 7.40
N VAL A 92 1.42 -3.06 7.24
CA VAL A 92 1.70 -3.98 6.14
C VAL A 92 1.92 -5.38 6.71
N ARG A 93 1.24 -6.39 6.14
CA ARG A 93 1.34 -7.79 6.58
C ARG A 93 1.53 -8.73 5.39
N HIS A 94 2.40 -9.72 5.57
CA HIS A 94 2.58 -10.83 4.63
C HIS A 94 2.89 -10.34 3.21
N LEU A 95 4.16 -10.02 3.02
CA LEU A 95 4.75 -9.62 1.75
C LEU A 95 5.72 -10.72 1.33
N HIS A 96 5.54 -11.26 0.13
CA HIS A 96 6.49 -12.14 -0.51
C HIS A 96 6.93 -11.52 -1.83
N HIS A 97 8.18 -11.07 -1.87
CA HIS A 97 8.70 -10.26 -2.96
C HIS A 97 10.16 -10.51 -3.24
N GLU A 98 10.64 -10.07 -4.41
CA GLU A 98 12.08 -9.94 -4.64
C GLU A 98 12.57 -8.58 -4.16
N GLN A 99 11.85 -7.51 -4.52
CA GLN A 99 12.26 -6.14 -4.25
C GLN A 99 11.13 -5.29 -3.68
N ILE A 100 11.44 -4.59 -2.59
CA ILE A 100 10.50 -3.67 -1.94
C ILE A 100 11.15 -2.32 -1.70
N MET A 101 10.46 -1.26 -2.12
CA MET A 101 10.77 0.11 -1.76
C MET A 101 9.58 0.74 -1.04
N VAL A 102 9.82 1.23 0.17
CA VAL A 102 8.81 1.98 0.91
C VAL A 102 9.35 3.36 1.25
N LEU A 103 8.61 4.38 0.82
CA LEU A 103 8.95 5.78 1.00
C LEU A 103 7.87 6.47 1.83
N HIS A 104 8.28 7.15 2.91
CA HIS A 104 7.39 7.85 3.83
C HIS A 104 7.77 9.33 3.96
N TYR A 105 6.74 10.19 3.90
CA TYR A 105 6.85 11.62 4.14
C TYR A 105 5.89 12.04 5.26
N HIS A 106 6.43 12.71 6.30
CA HIS A 106 5.72 13.19 7.50
C HIS A 106 4.99 12.09 8.29
N TRP A 107 5.71 11.43 9.21
CA TRP A 107 5.26 10.18 9.86
C TRP A 107 5.46 10.18 11.39
N PRO A 108 4.66 9.43 12.19
CA PRO A 108 5.00 9.08 13.58
C PRO A 108 5.18 7.56 13.88
N GLN A 109 4.43 6.61 13.28
CA GLN A 109 4.40 5.18 13.70
C GLN A 109 4.08 4.13 12.61
N ALA A 110 5.05 3.33 12.14
CA ALA A 110 4.85 2.31 11.09
C ALA A 110 5.03 0.87 11.64
N GLN A 111 4.21 -0.08 11.18
CA GLN A 111 4.36 -1.50 11.52
C GLN A 111 4.36 -2.38 10.27
N VAL A 112 5.44 -3.15 10.11
CA VAL A 112 5.60 -4.18 9.07
C VAL A 112 5.74 -5.54 9.75
N ARG A 113 5.01 -6.56 9.30
CA ARG A 113 5.10 -7.92 9.87
C ARG A 113 5.15 -8.97 8.76
N HIS A 114 6.02 -9.96 8.94
CA HIS A 114 6.25 -11.10 8.04
C HIS A 114 6.57 -10.67 6.61
N LEU A 115 7.87 -10.50 6.35
CA LEU A 115 8.43 -10.02 5.11
C LEU A 115 9.42 -11.07 4.58
N HIS A 116 9.11 -11.69 3.45
CA HIS A 116 10.06 -12.52 2.72
C HIS A 116 10.52 -11.72 1.50
N HIS A 117 11.79 -11.33 1.49
CA HIS A 117 12.36 -10.47 0.45
C HIS A 117 13.83 -10.80 0.20
N GLU A 118 14.26 -10.64 -1.05
CA GLU A 118 15.69 -10.61 -1.40
C GLU A 118 16.28 -9.24 -1.08
N GLN A 119 15.53 -8.16 -1.35
CA GLN A 119 16.00 -6.77 -1.16
C GLN A 119 14.91 -5.83 -0.63
N LEU A 120 15.26 -5.02 0.37
CA LEU A 120 14.36 -4.07 1.03
C LEU A 120 15.03 -2.72 1.24
N TRP A 121 14.34 -1.67 0.79
CA TRP A 121 14.74 -0.29 0.96
C TRP A 121 13.66 0.51 1.68
N PHE A 122 14.02 1.11 2.80
CA PHE A 122 13.19 2.06 3.52
C PHE A 122 13.82 3.45 3.46
N TYR A 123 13.04 4.40 2.95
CA TYR A 123 13.39 5.81 3.00
C TYR A 123 12.32 6.55 3.80
N ILE A 124 12.75 7.15 4.90
CA ILE A 124 11.89 7.92 5.78
C ILE A 124 12.45 9.34 5.83
N THR A 125 11.62 10.32 5.46
CA THR A 125 11.97 11.74 5.63
C THR A 125 11.15 12.29 6.79
N THR A 126 11.82 12.62 7.89
CA THR A 126 11.19 13.12 9.13
C THR A 126 11.69 14.51 9.46
N ALA A 127 10.76 15.37 9.87
CA ALA A 127 11.08 16.68 10.45
C ALA A 127 11.24 16.63 11.98
N HIS A 128 10.90 15.53 12.68
CA HIS A 128 11.12 15.38 14.13
C HIS A 128 11.19 13.91 14.57
N GLU A 129 11.84 13.68 15.71
CA GLU A 129 12.36 12.44 16.32
C GLU A 129 11.42 11.21 16.38
N HIS A 130 12.01 10.00 16.30
CA HIS A 130 11.27 8.72 16.34
C HIS A 130 11.88 7.68 17.28
N LYS A 131 10.98 7.05 18.05
CA LYS A 131 11.19 5.76 18.71
C LYS A 131 10.76 4.66 17.74
N PHE A 132 11.70 3.79 17.37
CA PHE A 132 11.49 2.67 16.45
C PHE A 132 11.33 1.38 17.26
N ASP A 133 10.14 0.78 17.26
CA ASP A 133 9.96 -0.63 17.65
C ASP A 133 9.90 -1.48 16.38
N THR A 134 11.04 -1.61 15.69
CA THR A 134 11.17 -2.44 14.49
C THR A 134 11.38 -3.90 14.90
N CYS A 135 10.31 -4.66 15.08
CA CYS A 135 10.44 -6.13 15.16
C CYS A 135 10.50 -6.69 13.73
N ILE A 136 11.69 -6.67 13.12
CA ILE A 136 11.98 -7.46 11.92
C ILE A 136 12.20 -8.90 12.40
N THR A 137 11.20 -9.76 12.25
CA THR A 137 11.41 -11.21 12.36
C THR A 137 11.63 -11.74 10.94
N SER A 138 12.90 -11.90 10.56
CA SER A 138 13.29 -12.77 9.45
C SER A 138 13.21 -14.21 9.94
N ASN A 139 12.42 -15.04 9.26
CA ASN A 139 12.64 -16.49 9.25
C ASN A 139 13.27 -16.83 7.91
#